data_AF-A0A7V7L3P7-F1
#
_entry.id   AF-A0A7V7L3P7-F1
#
_cell.length_a   1.000
_cell.length_b   1.000
_cell.length_c   1.000
_cell.angle_alpha   90.00
_cell.angle_beta   90.00
_cell.angle_gamma   90.00
#
_symmetry.space_group_name_H-M   'P 1'
#
loop_
_entity.id
_entity.type
_entity.pdbx_description
1 polymer ?
#
loop_
_entity_poly.entity_id
_entity_poly.type
_entity_poly.pdbx_seq_one_letter_code
_entity_poly.pdbx_strand_id
1 'polypeptide(L)'
;MVYMMFYYGILFLILGIAAFLFIMAGSRKIRNKNLSFVLIGFGVNILASPVALFIGVMATDSPYSTRLDFWKGFLFIQGIPLFLLLIAFIWWLIRPPKVTVQKSIEKNLEQNSKSTEKKTTRGRLITALRILIPIILVVGCFSYILYLYDVTLKKSHSPNNINTIKVVKIDSDSSLGSSPVRIKYGLWEHFDTSIANDGERLDPSNVSVDWKNDYEATITLRGKETVPEVVEFNISNKSSGSVFKKVQKVVSSFTFQKSESPNLINIIEFRETIKSKGPSPSSTVRIYYGERGSILEKYKEVTLKEMYTTENFNINWRNDEQVQVDVLEENVVTATIVIDL
;
A
#
# COMPACT_ATOMS: atom_id res chain seq x y z
N MET A 1 35.99 -5.51 17.86
CA MET A 1 36.64 -6.85 17.84
C MET A 1 35.62 -7.98 17.86
N VAL A 2 34.69 -8.02 18.82
CA VAL A 2 33.66 -9.07 18.95
C VAL A 2 32.75 -9.18 17.72
N TYR A 3 32.20 -8.06 17.21
CA TYR A 3 31.34 -8.06 16.01
C TYR A 3 32.01 -8.63 14.75
N MET A 4 33.28 -8.26 14.52
CA MET A 4 34.05 -8.78 13.38
C MET A 4 34.28 -10.30 13.53
N MET A 5 34.60 -10.77 14.73
CA MET A 5 34.78 -12.20 15.02
C MET A 5 33.49 -13.00 14.80
N PHE A 6 32.33 -12.46 15.18
CA PHE A 6 31.03 -13.08 14.91
C PHE A 6 30.71 -13.13 13.41
N TYR A 7 30.89 -12.01 12.69
CA TYR A 7 30.55 -11.94 11.25
C TYR A 7 31.43 -12.87 10.41
N TYR A 8 32.76 -12.80 10.57
CA TYR A 8 33.69 -13.67 9.85
C TYR A 8 33.61 -15.13 10.33
N GLY A 9 33.30 -15.36 11.62
CA GLY A 9 33.07 -16.69 12.16
C GLY A 9 31.86 -17.39 11.53
N ILE A 10 30.74 -16.67 11.37
CA ILE A 10 29.54 -17.18 10.70
C ILE A 10 29.82 -17.45 9.21
N LEU A 11 30.49 -16.54 8.51
CA LEU A 11 30.87 -16.75 7.10
C LEU A 11 31.77 -17.99 6.93
N PHE A 12 32.77 -18.15 7.81
CA PHE A 12 33.64 -19.32 7.80
C PHE A 12 32.87 -20.61 8.07
N LEU A 13 31.91 -20.59 9.00
CA LEU A 13 31.03 -21.74 9.27
C LEU A 13 30.20 -22.11 8.04
N ILE A 14 29.60 -21.12 7.35
CA ILE A 14 28.81 -21.32 6.13
C ILE A 14 29.67 -21.97 5.03
N LEU A 15 30.88 -21.44 4.81
CA LEU A 15 31.83 -22.00 3.83
C LEU A 15 32.27 -23.41 4.22
N GLY A 16 32.55 -23.66 5.51
CA GLY A 16 32.93 -24.97 6.03
C GLY A 16 31.83 -26.02 5.85
N ILE A 17 30.58 -25.67 6.13
CA ILE A 17 29.42 -26.55 5.91
C ILE A 17 29.26 -26.85 4.41
N ALA A 18 29.33 -25.83 3.55
CA ALA A 18 29.22 -26.02 2.10
C ALA A 18 30.33 -26.94 1.56
N ALA A 19 31.59 -26.72 1.96
CA ALA A 19 32.72 -27.57 1.59
C ALA A 19 32.54 -29.01 2.07
N PHE A 20 32.09 -29.21 3.32
CA PHE A 20 31.79 -30.52 3.86
C PHE A 20 30.71 -31.25 3.04
N LEU A 21 29.65 -30.55 2.65
CA LEU A 21 28.59 -31.12 1.80
C LEU A 21 29.12 -31.55 0.43
N PHE A 22 30.01 -30.77 -0.19
CA PHE A 22 30.62 -31.14 -1.48
C PHE A 22 31.56 -32.35 -1.36
N ILE A 23 32.36 -32.42 -0.29
CA ILE A 23 33.20 -33.60 -0.01
C ILE A 23 32.33 -34.84 0.19
N MET A 24 31.26 -34.71 0.98
CA MET A 24 30.33 -35.79 1.26
C MET A 24 29.58 -36.25 -0.01
N ALA A 25 29.25 -35.32 -0.91
CA ALA A 25 28.65 -35.60 -2.21
C ALA A 25 29.55 -36.50 -3.09
N GLY A 26 30.88 -36.38 -2.98
CA GLY A 26 31.85 -37.21 -3.68
C GLY A 26 32.02 -38.62 -3.11
N SER A 27 31.55 -38.88 -1.89
CA SER A 27 31.76 -40.15 -1.21
C SER A 27 31.05 -41.33 -1.91
N ARG A 28 31.71 -42.50 -1.93
CA ARG A 28 31.17 -43.72 -2.56
C ARG A 28 29.81 -44.12 -1.97
N LYS A 29 29.61 -43.93 -0.66
CA LYS A 29 28.36 -44.20 0.06
C LYS A 29 27.18 -43.37 -0.47
N ILE A 30 27.42 -42.08 -0.72
CA ILE A 30 26.41 -41.12 -1.19
C ILE A 30 26.15 -41.28 -2.68
N ARG A 31 27.21 -41.48 -3.46
CA ARG A 31 27.13 -41.70 -4.91
C ARG A 31 26.34 -42.96 -5.26
N ASN A 32 26.48 -44.04 -4.48
CA ASN A 32 25.70 -45.27 -4.67
C ASN A 32 24.19 -45.06 -4.41
N LYS A 33 23.82 -44.07 -3.59
CA LYS A 33 22.44 -43.66 -3.31
C LYS A 33 21.91 -42.59 -4.26
N ASN A 34 22.68 -42.20 -5.29
CA ASN A 34 22.37 -41.09 -6.21
C ASN A 34 22.10 -39.73 -5.53
N LEU A 35 22.51 -39.54 -4.28
CA LEU A 35 22.20 -38.33 -3.49
C LEU A 35 23.20 -37.19 -3.75
N SER A 36 24.29 -37.45 -4.49
CA SER A 36 25.35 -36.46 -4.77
C SER A 36 24.79 -35.14 -5.35
N PHE A 37 23.84 -35.20 -6.28
CA PHE A 37 23.23 -34.01 -6.87
C PHE A 37 22.42 -33.17 -5.87
N VAL A 38 21.73 -33.83 -4.93
CA VAL A 38 20.96 -33.14 -3.89
C VAL A 38 21.90 -32.42 -2.92
N LEU A 39 22.98 -33.09 -2.49
CA LEU A 39 23.99 -32.51 -1.60
C LEU A 39 24.73 -31.32 -2.24
N ILE A 40 25.04 -31.42 -3.54
CA ILE A 40 25.61 -30.30 -4.31
C ILE A 40 24.62 -29.13 -4.37
N GLY A 41 23.34 -29.39 -4.66
CA GLY A 41 22.30 -28.37 -4.65
C GLY A 41 22.16 -27.67 -3.29
N PHE A 42 22.20 -28.44 -2.19
CA PHE A 42 22.21 -27.88 -0.84
C PHE A 42 23.44 -26.99 -0.58
N GLY A 43 24.63 -27.43 -1.00
CA GLY A 43 25.85 -26.63 -0.89
C GLY A 43 25.75 -25.29 -1.63
N VAL A 44 25.22 -25.28 -2.86
CA VAL A 44 25.00 -24.05 -3.64
C VAL A 44 23.99 -23.12 -2.97
N ASN A 45 22.90 -23.65 -2.40
CA ASN A 45 21.92 -22.84 -1.65
C ASN A 45 22.55 -22.19 -0.41
N ILE A 46 23.38 -22.93 0.33
CA ILE A 46 24.09 -22.41 1.49
C ILE A 46 25.05 -21.28 1.08
N LEU A 47 25.77 -21.42 -0.03
CA LEU A 47 26.66 -20.37 -0.56
C LEU A 47 25.91 -19.13 -1.07
N ALA A 48 24.72 -19.29 -1.64
CA ALA A 48 23.90 -18.17 -2.09
C ALA A 48 23.23 -17.41 -0.94
N SER A 49 23.11 -18.02 0.24
CA SER A 49 22.37 -17.47 1.39
C SER A 49 22.94 -16.15 1.93
N PRO A 50 24.26 -15.96 2.11
CA PRO A 50 24.83 -14.68 2.53
C PRO A 50 24.49 -13.53 1.57
N VAL A 51 24.59 -13.77 0.26
CA VAL A 51 24.28 -12.76 -0.76
C VAL A 51 22.77 -12.46 -0.77
N ALA A 52 21.94 -13.49 -0.67
CA ALA A 52 20.49 -13.32 -0.58
C ALA A 52 20.06 -12.54 0.67
N LEU A 53 20.67 -12.83 1.82
CA LEU A 53 20.46 -12.07 3.06
C LEU A 53 20.89 -10.61 2.89
N PHE A 54 22.05 -10.37 2.29
CA PHE A 54 22.55 -9.02 2.05
C PHE A 54 21.60 -8.22 1.15
N ILE A 55 21.18 -8.79 0.01
CA ILE A 55 20.24 -8.14 -0.90
C ILE A 55 18.87 -7.95 -0.25
N GLY A 56 18.39 -8.90 0.55
CA GLY A 56 17.17 -8.76 1.33
C GLY A 56 17.24 -7.60 2.33
N VAL A 57 18.35 -7.47 3.06
CA VAL A 57 18.55 -6.35 4.00
C VAL A 57 18.68 -5.02 3.26
N MET A 58 19.40 -4.97 2.15
CA MET A 58 19.50 -3.78 1.30
C MET A 58 18.12 -3.34 0.75
N ALA A 59 17.24 -4.30 0.43
CA ALA A 59 15.87 -3.99 0.04
C ALA A 59 15.05 -3.34 1.17
N THR A 60 15.52 -3.43 2.42
CA THR A 60 14.90 -2.79 3.60
C THR A 60 15.57 -1.49 4.06
N ASP A 61 16.50 -0.94 3.28
CA ASP A 61 17.24 0.27 3.69
C ASP A 61 16.36 1.54 3.70
N SER A 62 15.22 1.50 2.98
CA SER A 62 14.24 2.59 3.03
C SER A 62 13.48 2.60 4.37
N PRO A 63 13.25 3.77 5.00
CA PRO A 63 12.52 3.89 6.27
C PRO A 63 11.05 3.45 6.18
N TYR A 64 10.53 3.27 4.97
CA TYR A 64 9.16 2.84 4.69
C TYR A 64 9.09 1.41 4.14
N SER A 65 10.23 0.70 4.11
CA SER A 65 10.28 -0.70 3.67
C SER A 65 9.59 -1.61 4.68
N THR A 66 9.05 -2.71 4.18
CA THR A 66 8.39 -3.73 4.99
C THR A 66 9.22 -5.00 5.03
N ARG A 67 8.85 -5.94 5.92
CA ARG A 67 9.42 -7.30 5.89
C ARG A 67 9.22 -8.00 4.53
N LEU A 68 8.28 -7.54 3.69
CA LEU A 68 8.04 -8.12 2.37
C LEU A 68 9.14 -7.74 1.38
N ASP A 69 9.67 -6.52 1.47
CA ASP A 69 10.75 -6.07 0.60
C ASP A 69 12.03 -6.88 0.86
N PHE A 70 12.25 -7.25 2.13
CA PHE A 70 13.26 -8.25 2.49
C PHE A 70 13.04 -9.59 1.79
N TRP A 71 11.84 -10.18 1.89
CA TRP A 71 11.57 -11.48 1.28
C TRP A 71 11.63 -11.45 -0.25
N LYS A 72 11.20 -10.35 -0.88
CA LYS A 72 11.34 -10.13 -2.33
C LYS A 72 12.81 -10.15 -2.73
N GLY A 73 13.65 -9.35 -2.08
CA GLY A 73 15.10 -9.32 -2.36
C GLY A 73 15.79 -10.66 -2.07
N PHE A 74 15.46 -11.30 -0.95
CA PHE A 74 16.03 -12.59 -0.56
C PHE A 74 15.68 -13.71 -1.56
N LEU A 75 14.39 -13.85 -1.91
CA LEU A 75 13.92 -14.88 -2.83
C LEU A 75 14.31 -14.61 -4.28
N PHE A 76 14.59 -13.35 -4.66
CA PHE A 76 15.13 -13.04 -5.99
C PHE A 76 16.48 -13.72 -6.23
N ILE A 77 17.37 -13.69 -5.23
CA ILE A 77 18.67 -14.37 -5.30
C ILE A 77 18.54 -15.88 -5.08
N GLN A 78 17.72 -16.31 -4.11
CA GLN A 78 17.56 -17.73 -3.80
C GLN A 78 16.65 -18.51 -4.75
N GLY A 79 15.86 -17.84 -5.58
CA GLY A 79 14.87 -18.49 -6.44
C GLY A 79 15.48 -19.54 -7.37
N ILE A 80 16.59 -19.20 -8.03
CA ILE A 80 17.29 -20.12 -8.94
C ILE A 80 17.92 -21.30 -8.17
N PRO A 81 18.75 -21.08 -7.11
CA PRO A 81 19.29 -22.19 -6.33
C PRO A 81 18.22 -23.11 -5.72
N LEU A 82 17.12 -22.57 -5.19
CA LEU A 82 16.03 -23.35 -4.62
C LEU A 82 15.30 -24.17 -5.69
N PHE A 83 15.09 -23.60 -6.88
CA PHE A 83 14.48 -24.30 -8.00
C PHE A 83 15.36 -25.46 -8.49
N LEU A 84 16.67 -25.23 -8.62
CA LEU A 84 17.62 -26.29 -8.99
C LEU A 84 17.67 -27.41 -7.94
N LEU A 85 17.63 -27.06 -6.65
CA LEU A 85 17.58 -28.03 -5.55
C LEU A 85 16.29 -28.85 -5.59
N LEU A 86 15.15 -28.22 -5.90
CA LEU A 86 13.87 -28.90 -6.06
C LEU A 86 13.94 -29.92 -7.20
N ILE A 87 14.46 -29.53 -8.37
CA ILE A 87 14.66 -30.46 -9.51
C ILE A 87 15.57 -31.62 -9.10
N ALA A 88 16.70 -31.35 -8.45
CA ALA A 88 17.63 -32.39 -8.00
C ALA A 88 16.96 -33.37 -7.01
N PHE A 89 16.10 -32.87 -6.13
CA PHE A 89 15.37 -33.67 -5.16
C PHE A 89 14.30 -34.55 -5.82
N ILE A 90 13.51 -34.00 -6.74
CA ILE A 90 12.53 -34.75 -7.52
C ILE A 90 13.23 -35.85 -8.33
N TRP A 91 14.32 -35.49 -9.00
CA TRP A 91 15.12 -36.43 -9.78
C TRP A 91 15.66 -37.56 -8.91
N TRP A 92 16.13 -37.24 -7.71
CA TRP A 92 16.61 -38.23 -6.75
C TRP A 92 15.50 -39.18 -6.28
N LEU A 93 14.29 -38.67 -6.01
CA LEU A 93 13.14 -39.50 -5.62
C LEU A 93 12.71 -40.49 -6.72
N ILE A 94 12.85 -40.11 -7.98
CA ILE A 94 12.47 -40.96 -9.13
C ILE A 94 13.54 -42.01 -9.43
N ARG A 95 14.83 -41.72 -9.21
CA ARG A 95 15.92 -42.64 -9.57
C ARG A 95 16.02 -43.85 -8.63
N PRO A 96 16.10 -45.09 -9.16
CA PRO A 96 16.42 -46.24 -8.34
C PRO A 96 17.87 -46.18 -7.82
N PRO A 97 18.14 -46.68 -6.60
CA PRO A 97 19.51 -46.82 -6.10
C PRO A 97 20.29 -47.79 -6.99
N LYS A 98 21.59 -47.55 -7.17
CA LYS A 98 22.44 -48.47 -7.95
C LYS A 98 22.64 -49.75 -7.13
N VAL A 99 21.94 -50.82 -7.50
CA VAL A 99 22.15 -52.16 -6.92
C VAL A 99 23.31 -52.82 -7.68
N THR A 100 24.36 -53.19 -6.95
CA THR A 100 25.52 -53.90 -7.50
C THR A 100 25.39 -55.39 -7.14
N VAL A 101 24.67 -56.20 -7.93
CA VAL A 101 24.71 -57.67 -7.77
C VAL A 101 24.67 -58.38 -9.13
N GLN A 102 25.78 -59.08 -9.37
CA GLN A 102 26.13 -60.16 -10.32
C GLN A 102 25.22 -60.52 -11.52
N LYS A 103 25.88 -60.44 -12.67
CA LYS A 103 25.47 -60.60 -14.08
C LYS A 103 25.08 -62.04 -14.53
N SER A 104 24.73 -62.96 -13.63
CA SER A 104 24.46 -64.38 -13.99
C SER A 104 23.06 -64.89 -13.64
N ILE A 105 22.30 -64.17 -12.82
CA ILE A 105 20.89 -64.47 -12.50
C ILE A 105 19.91 -63.78 -13.51
N GLU A 106 20.48 -62.95 -14.39
CA GLU A 106 19.84 -61.88 -15.15
C GLU A 106 18.75 -62.33 -16.13
N LYS A 107 18.86 -63.52 -16.76
CA LYS A 107 17.91 -63.95 -17.82
C LYS A 107 16.55 -64.47 -17.33
N ASN A 108 16.47 -65.10 -16.15
CA ASN A 108 15.21 -65.66 -15.64
C ASN A 108 14.46 -64.70 -14.68
N LEU A 109 15.19 -63.76 -14.08
CA LEU A 109 14.61 -62.70 -13.25
C LEU A 109 14.07 -61.53 -14.10
N GLU A 110 14.58 -61.33 -15.32
CA GLU A 110 14.17 -60.27 -16.26
C GLU A 110 12.68 -60.26 -16.64
N GLN A 111 12.02 -61.43 -16.65
CA GLN A 111 10.62 -61.51 -17.06
C GLN A 111 9.66 -61.22 -15.88
N ASN A 112 10.03 -61.61 -14.65
CA ASN A 112 9.30 -61.27 -13.42
C ASN A 112 9.64 -59.87 -12.88
N SER A 113 10.85 -59.36 -13.17
CA SER A 113 11.26 -57.99 -12.81
C SER A 113 10.51 -56.95 -13.64
N LYS A 114 10.31 -57.13 -14.95
CA LYS A 114 9.64 -56.12 -15.80
C LYS A 114 8.24 -55.72 -15.31
N SER A 115 7.48 -56.62 -14.68
CA SER A 115 6.16 -56.29 -14.10
C SER A 115 6.25 -55.61 -12.73
N THR A 116 7.23 -56.00 -11.91
CA THR A 116 7.47 -55.47 -10.56
C THR A 116 8.23 -54.13 -10.59
N GLU A 117 9.15 -53.93 -11.53
CA GLU A 117 9.79 -52.64 -11.85
C GLU A 117 8.76 -51.62 -12.36
N LYS A 118 7.86 -52.02 -13.27
CA LYS A 118 6.77 -51.13 -13.72
C LYS A 118 5.87 -50.69 -12.56
N LYS A 119 5.51 -51.59 -11.64
CA LYS A 119 4.69 -51.25 -10.45
C LYS A 119 5.45 -50.37 -9.44
N THR A 120 6.71 -50.66 -9.17
CA THR A 120 7.54 -49.88 -8.21
C THR A 120 7.93 -48.50 -8.74
N THR A 121 8.20 -48.38 -10.04
CA THR A 121 8.50 -47.08 -10.71
C THR A 121 7.27 -46.18 -10.71
N ARG A 122 6.07 -46.74 -10.97
CA ARG A 122 4.80 -46.01 -10.94
C ARG A 122 4.44 -45.55 -9.51
N GLY A 123 4.73 -46.36 -8.50
CA GLY A 123 4.56 -45.97 -7.09
C GLY A 123 5.44 -44.79 -6.67
N ARG A 124 6.71 -44.76 -7.10
CA ARG A 124 7.64 -43.64 -6.79
C ARG A 124 7.25 -42.33 -7.47
N LEU A 125 6.78 -42.40 -8.71
CA LEU A 125 6.27 -41.22 -9.43
C LEU A 125 5.06 -40.61 -8.73
N ILE A 126 4.15 -41.45 -8.21
CA ILE A 126 2.99 -41.00 -7.43
C ILE A 126 3.44 -40.35 -6.11
N THR A 127 4.43 -40.92 -5.42
CA THR A 127 4.97 -40.33 -4.18
C THR A 127 5.67 -38.98 -4.43
N ALA A 128 6.46 -38.85 -5.51
CA ALA A 128 7.09 -37.59 -5.87
C ALA A 128 6.05 -36.51 -6.20
N LEU A 129 4.99 -36.86 -6.95
CA LEU A 129 3.90 -35.95 -7.29
C LEU A 129 3.13 -35.49 -6.05
N ARG A 130 2.89 -36.38 -5.08
CA ARG A 130 2.24 -36.05 -3.79
C ARG A 130 3.03 -35.06 -2.93
N ILE A 131 4.36 -35.03 -3.06
CA ILE A 131 5.21 -34.06 -2.34
C ILE A 131 5.32 -32.75 -3.12
N LEU A 132 5.33 -32.79 -4.45
CA LEU A 132 5.48 -31.60 -5.28
C LEU A 132 4.24 -30.69 -5.27
N ILE A 133 3.04 -31.26 -5.30
CA ILE A 133 1.77 -30.52 -5.28
C ILE A 133 1.66 -29.57 -4.08
N PRO A 134 1.87 -29.99 -2.82
CA PRO A 134 1.79 -29.07 -1.68
C PRO A 134 2.89 -28.00 -1.70
N ILE A 135 4.10 -28.29 -2.23
CA ILE A 135 5.15 -27.27 -2.36
C ILE A 135 4.74 -26.20 -3.37
N ILE A 136 4.22 -26.59 -4.54
CA ILE A 136 3.73 -25.65 -5.55
C ILE A 136 2.55 -24.85 -5.00
N LEU A 137 1.62 -25.49 -4.27
CA LEU A 137 0.52 -24.79 -3.63
C LEU A 137 1.00 -23.79 -2.57
N VAL A 138 1.97 -24.16 -1.72
CA VAL A 138 2.51 -23.25 -0.70
C VAL A 138 3.27 -22.10 -1.34
N VAL A 139 4.11 -22.35 -2.34
CA VAL A 139 4.83 -21.29 -3.07
C VAL A 139 3.87 -20.39 -3.84
N GLY A 140 2.87 -20.98 -4.50
CA GLY A 140 1.81 -20.25 -5.21
C GLY A 140 0.96 -19.41 -4.26
N CYS A 141 0.52 -19.97 -3.14
CA CYS A 141 -0.21 -19.24 -2.10
C CYS A 141 0.65 -18.13 -1.47
N PHE A 142 1.92 -18.40 -1.18
CA PHE A 142 2.83 -17.39 -0.64
C PHE A 142 3.06 -16.27 -1.65
N SER A 143 3.30 -16.59 -2.92
CA SER A 143 3.41 -15.60 -4.01
C SER A 143 2.13 -14.79 -4.19
N TYR A 144 0.96 -15.42 -4.11
CA TYR A 144 -0.34 -14.75 -4.18
C TYR A 144 -0.60 -13.84 -2.97
N ILE A 145 -0.24 -14.27 -1.76
CA ILE A 145 -0.30 -13.44 -0.55
C ILE A 145 0.63 -12.22 -0.69
N LEU A 146 1.83 -12.41 -1.25
CA LEU A 146 2.76 -11.30 -1.54
C LEU A 146 2.21 -10.33 -2.59
N TYR A 147 1.50 -10.82 -3.60
CA TYR A 147 0.87 -10.00 -4.63
C TYR A 147 -0.32 -9.18 -4.11
N LEU A 148 -1.07 -9.71 -3.14
CA LEU A 148 -2.26 -9.04 -2.58
C LEU A 148 -2.00 -8.15 -1.36
N TYR A 149 -0.77 -8.10 -0.85
CA TYR A 149 -0.47 -7.30 0.34
C TYR A 149 -0.33 -5.81 -0.05
N ASP A 150 -1.46 -5.13 -0.20
CA ASP A 150 -1.45 -3.68 -0.44
C ASP A 150 -0.79 -2.93 0.73
N VAL A 151 0.02 -1.91 0.43
CA VAL A 151 0.55 -1.00 1.45
C VAL A 151 -0.63 -0.20 2.02
N THR A 152 -1.05 -0.53 3.23
CA THR A 152 -2.16 0.14 3.90
C THR A 152 -1.68 1.48 4.46
N LEU A 153 -2.19 2.58 3.91
CA LEU A 153 -1.90 3.94 4.39
C LEU A 153 -2.70 4.23 5.67
N LYS A 154 -3.98 3.86 5.69
CA LYS A 154 -4.85 4.07 6.84
C LYS A 154 -5.86 2.94 6.98
N LYS A 155 -6.09 2.51 8.21
CA LYS A 155 -7.22 1.67 8.60
C LYS A 155 -7.98 2.40 9.70
N SER A 156 -9.25 2.68 9.48
CA SER A 156 -10.10 3.41 10.41
C SER A 156 -11.35 2.60 10.73
N HIS A 157 -11.69 2.54 12.00
CA HIS A 157 -12.86 1.85 12.53
C HIS A 157 -13.92 2.87 12.91
N SER A 158 -15.18 2.52 12.69
CA SER A 158 -16.31 3.33 13.12
C SER A 158 -16.41 3.41 14.65
N PRO A 159 -17.15 4.37 15.23
CA PRO A 159 -17.17 4.59 16.68
C PRO A 159 -17.50 3.34 17.52
N ASN A 160 -18.43 2.49 17.04
CA ASN A 160 -18.78 1.23 17.70
C ASN A 160 -18.10 0.00 17.06
N ASN A 161 -17.05 0.19 16.26
CA ASN A 161 -16.31 -0.85 15.53
C ASN A 161 -17.15 -1.73 14.59
N ILE A 162 -18.30 -1.24 14.13
CA ILE A 162 -19.19 -1.97 13.22
C ILE A 162 -18.59 -1.99 11.81
N ASN A 163 -18.11 -0.84 11.34
CA ASN A 163 -17.62 -0.67 9.99
C ASN A 163 -16.13 -0.29 9.97
N THR A 164 -15.44 -0.67 8.89
CA THR A 164 -14.02 -0.39 8.72
C THR A 164 -13.75 0.12 7.32
N ILE A 165 -13.05 1.24 7.23
CA ILE A 165 -12.55 1.80 5.97
C ILE A 165 -11.04 1.58 5.93
N LYS A 166 -10.55 1.08 4.80
CA LYS A 166 -9.12 0.93 4.54
C LYS A 166 -8.73 1.77 3.34
N VAL A 167 -7.70 2.57 3.48
CA VAL A 167 -7.10 3.33 2.39
C VAL A 167 -5.74 2.72 2.10
N VAL A 168 -5.55 2.25 0.87
CA VAL A 168 -4.36 1.51 0.46
C VAL A 168 -3.72 2.16 -0.78
N LYS A 169 -2.40 2.10 -0.86
CA LYS A 169 -1.67 2.49 -2.06
C LYS A 169 -1.79 1.39 -3.11
N ILE A 170 -2.04 1.77 -4.35
CA ILE A 170 -1.95 0.85 -5.50
C ILE A 170 -0.50 0.92 -6.00
N ASP A 171 0.19 -0.22 -6.07
CA ASP A 171 1.52 -0.30 -6.70
C ASP A 171 1.34 -0.18 -8.22
N SER A 172 1.36 1.06 -8.71
CA SER A 172 1.71 1.36 -10.09
C SER A 172 2.88 2.32 -10.08
N ASP A 173 3.93 1.97 -10.81
CA ASP A 173 5.17 2.74 -10.96
C ASP A 173 4.95 4.06 -11.73
N SER A 174 4.16 5.00 -11.18
CA SER A 174 4.16 6.39 -11.61
C SER A 174 5.05 7.19 -10.67
N SER A 175 6.37 7.16 -10.94
CA SER A 175 7.39 7.93 -10.23
C SER A 175 7.31 9.45 -10.46
N LEU A 176 6.31 9.93 -11.19
CA LEU A 176 6.12 11.34 -11.54
C LEU A 176 4.67 11.76 -11.29
N GLY A 177 4.47 12.65 -10.31
CA GLY A 177 3.23 13.41 -10.13
C GLY A 177 2.25 12.83 -9.10
N SER A 178 1.44 11.85 -9.51
CA SER A 178 0.32 11.35 -8.69
C SER A 178 0.45 9.87 -8.32
N SER A 179 0.24 9.57 -7.04
CA SER A 179 0.21 8.21 -6.51
C SER A 179 -1.23 7.69 -6.46
N PRO A 180 -1.56 6.55 -7.11
CA PRO A 180 -2.90 6.00 -7.04
C PRO A 180 -3.19 5.37 -5.69
N VAL A 181 -4.42 5.58 -5.23
CA VAL A 181 -4.93 5.18 -3.93
C VAL A 181 -6.29 4.54 -4.12
N ARG A 182 -6.52 3.44 -3.40
CA ARG A 182 -7.80 2.75 -3.33
C ARG A 182 -8.37 2.87 -1.93
N ILE A 183 -9.56 3.44 -1.83
CA ILE A 183 -10.37 3.41 -0.61
C ILE A 183 -11.24 2.15 -0.69
N LYS A 184 -11.20 1.30 0.33
CA LYS A 184 -11.91 0.02 0.40
C LYS A 184 -12.89 0.00 1.55
N TYR A 185 -14.05 -0.58 1.30
CA TYR A 185 -15.04 -0.96 2.31
C TYR A 185 -15.51 -2.40 2.08
N GLY A 186 -15.35 -3.25 3.09
CA GLY A 186 -15.64 -4.68 2.96
C GLY A 186 -14.77 -5.36 1.89
N LEU A 187 -15.32 -6.37 1.23
CA LEU A 187 -14.62 -7.20 0.23
C LEU A 187 -14.73 -6.65 -1.20
N TRP A 188 -15.82 -5.94 -1.52
CA TRP A 188 -16.19 -5.63 -2.91
C TRP A 188 -16.19 -4.13 -3.21
N GLU A 189 -16.56 -3.31 -2.23
CA GLU A 189 -16.72 -1.87 -2.45
C GLU A 189 -15.35 -1.20 -2.40
N HIS A 190 -15.03 -0.46 -3.45
CA HIS A 190 -13.82 0.33 -3.52
C HIS A 190 -14.03 1.60 -4.35
N PHE A 191 -13.15 2.57 -4.12
CA PHE A 191 -13.09 3.81 -4.86
C PHE A 191 -11.63 4.13 -5.16
N ASP A 192 -11.33 4.27 -6.45
CA ASP A 192 -9.98 4.54 -6.92
C ASP A 192 -9.83 6.02 -7.23
N THR A 193 -8.74 6.60 -6.72
CA THR A 193 -8.37 7.99 -6.96
C THR A 193 -6.84 8.13 -6.92
N SER A 194 -6.33 9.34 -7.05
CA SER A 194 -4.90 9.61 -6.97
C SER A 194 -4.60 10.85 -6.15
N ILE A 195 -3.50 10.79 -5.41
CA ILE A 195 -2.98 11.89 -4.60
C ILE A 195 -1.72 12.41 -5.30
N ALA A 196 -1.74 13.68 -5.70
CA ALA A 196 -0.54 14.38 -6.16
C ALA A 196 0.29 14.75 -4.92
N ASN A 197 1.51 14.25 -4.84
CA ASN A 197 2.36 14.40 -3.66
C ASN A 197 3.78 14.83 -4.03
N ASP A 198 3.92 15.64 -5.09
CA ASP A 198 5.19 16.23 -5.56
C ASP A 198 6.37 15.26 -5.65
N GLY A 199 6.10 14.01 -6.05
CA GLY A 199 7.11 12.95 -6.14
C GLY A 199 7.49 12.29 -4.81
N GLU A 200 7.02 12.79 -3.68
CA GLU A 200 7.14 12.13 -2.38
C GLU A 200 6.21 10.91 -2.28
N ARG A 201 6.66 9.86 -1.60
CA ARG A 201 5.82 8.68 -1.33
C ARG A 201 4.74 9.03 -0.32
N LEU A 202 3.54 8.46 -0.54
CA LEU A 202 2.43 8.59 0.40
C LEU A 202 2.74 7.92 1.73
N ASP A 203 2.31 8.56 2.80
CA ASP A 203 2.39 8.09 4.17
C ASP A 203 1.02 8.23 4.88
N PRO A 204 0.86 7.68 6.11
CA PRO A 204 -0.41 7.71 6.81
C PRO A 204 -1.00 9.10 7.11
N SER A 205 -0.18 10.16 7.10
CA SER A 205 -0.62 11.55 7.32
C SER A 205 -1.36 12.14 6.12
N ASN A 206 -1.18 11.58 4.92
CA ASN A 206 -1.90 11.98 3.72
C ASN A 206 -3.39 11.61 3.75
N VAL A 207 -3.83 10.84 4.75
CA VAL A 207 -5.19 10.29 4.82
C VAL A 207 -5.80 10.53 6.21
N SER A 208 -6.88 11.31 6.25
CA SER A 208 -7.78 11.40 7.41
C SER A 208 -9.10 10.68 7.13
N VAL A 209 -9.66 10.04 8.16
CA VAL A 209 -10.99 9.43 8.11
C VAL A 209 -11.75 9.84 9.36
N ASP A 210 -12.73 10.71 9.16
CA ASP A 210 -13.53 11.32 10.22
C ASP A 210 -14.94 10.74 10.18
N TRP A 211 -15.28 9.93 11.18
CA TRP A 211 -16.59 9.29 11.29
C TRP A 211 -17.60 10.24 11.92
N LYS A 212 -18.76 10.41 11.29
CA LYS A 212 -19.90 11.14 11.85
C LYS A 212 -20.78 10.22 12.70
N ASN A 213 -20.91 8.96 12.27
CA ASN A 213 -21.59 7.88 12.99
C ASN A 213 -21.04 6.53 12.45
N ASP A 214 -21.66 5.39 12.78
CA ASP A 214 -21.16 4.09 12.30
C ASP A 214 -21.29 3.84 10.79
N TYR A 215 -22.11 4.63 10.10
CA TYR A 215 -22.52 4.40 8.72
C TYR A 215 -22.10 5.53 7.75
N GLU A 216 -21.63 6.65 8.30
CA GLU A 216 -21.22 7.86 7.58
C GLU A 216 -19.81 8.30 8.01
N ALA A 217 -18.93 8.48 7.02
CA ALA A 217 -17.60 9.01 7.23
C ALA A 217 -17.19 9.99 6.14
N THR A 218 -16.29 10.90 6.48
CA THR A 218 -15.59 11.76 5.53
C THR A 218 -14.14 11.32 5.44
N ILE A 219 -13.69 10.96 4.25
CA ILE A 219 -12.31 10.63 3.95
C ILE A 219 -11.67 11.85 3.29
N THR A 220 -10.60 12.35 3.88
CA THR A 220 -9.82 13.47 3.33
C THR A 220 -8.46 12.96 2.88
N LEU A 221 -8.16 13.16 1.60
CA LEU A 221 -6.87 12.82 0.99
C LEU A 221 -6.11 14.12 0.74
N ARG A 222 -4.94 14.25 1.36
CA ARG A 222 -4.10 15.46 1.30
C ARG A 222 -2.73 15.11 0.75
N GLY A 223 -2.37 15.71 -0.37
CA GLY A 223 -1.00 15.72 -0.85
C GLY A 223 -0.22 16.92 -0.34
N LYS A 224 1.10 16.87 -0.45
CA LYS A 224 1.96 18.04 -0.25
C LYS A 224 1.54 19.14 -1.22
N GLU A 225 1.31 20.35 -0.69
CA GLU A 225 1.03 21.59 -1.44
C GLU A 225 -0.15 21.54 -2.43
N THR A 226 -1.04 20.55 -2.31
CA THR A 226 -2.21 20.41 -3.18
C THR A 226 -3.51 20.55 -2.41
N VAL A 227 -4.55 21.06 -3.09
CA VAL A 227 -5.89 21.16 -2.53
C VAL A 227 -6.39 19.75 -2.21
N PRO A 228 -6.79 19.45 -0.97
CA PRO A 228 -7.19 18.12 -0.57
C PRO A 228 -8.45 17.66 -1.31
N GLU A 229 -8.54 16.35 -1.51
CA GLU A 229 -9.69 15.69 -2.08
C GLU A 229 -10.55 15.08 -0.98
N VAL A 230 -11.87 15.23 -1.08
CA VAL A 230 -12.81 14.75 -0.06
C VAL A 230 -13.76 13.74 -0.67
N VAL A 231 -13.84 12.57 -0.04
CA VAL A 231 -14.73 11.48 -0.42
C VAL A 231 -15.65 11.20 0.76
N GLU A 232 -16.96 11.28 0.52
CA GLU A 232 -17.96 10.85 1.47
C GLU A 232 -18.20 9.36 1.35
N PHE A 233 -18.29 8.71 2.50
CA PHE A 233 -18.74 7.34 2.64
C PHE A 233 -20.11 7.34 3.31
N ASN A 234 -21.08 6.70 2.66
CA ASN A 234 -22.40 6.46 3.24
C ASN A 234 -22.95 5.11 2.76
N ILE A 235 -23.21 4.20 3.70
CA ILE A 235 -23.71 2.85 3.39
C ILE A 235 -25.14 2.90 2.81
N SER A 236 -25.96 3.84 3.25
CA SER A 236 -27.35 3.96 2.75
C SER A 236 -27.42 4.25 1.26
N ASN A 237 -26.38 4.87 0.68
CA ASN A 237 -26.31 5.18 -0.74
C ASN A 237 -26.14 3.94 -1.63
N LYS A 238 -25.89 2.75 -1.04
CA LYS A 238 -25.67 1.51 -1.80
C LYS A 238 -26.84 1.14 -2.71
N SER A 239 -28.07 1.49 -2.34
CA SER A 239 -29.25 1.26 -3.19
C SER A 239 -29.34 2.25 -4.36
N SER A 240 -28.72 3.43 -4.23
CA SER A 240 -28.72 4.51 -5.22
C SER A 240 -27.47 4.55 -6.12
N GLY A 241 -26.47 3.69 -5.85
CA GLY A 241 -25.22 3.65 -6.58
C GLY A 241 -24.03 3.27 -5.70
N SER A 242 -22.98 4.10 -5.74
CA SER A 242 -21.74 3.87 -4.98
C SER A 242 -21.85 4.33 -3.52
N VAL A 243 -21.31 3.54 -2.60
CA VAL A 243 -21.14 3.93 -1.17
C VAL A 243 -20.13 5.05 -0.98
N PHE A 244 -19.25 5.26 -1.97
CA PHE A 244 -18.29 6.36 -2.00
C PHE A 244 -18.73 7.41 -3.01
N LYS A 245 -18.76 8.67 -2.59
CA LYS A 245 -19.06 9.81 -3.44
C LYS A 245 -18.00 10.88 -3.30
N LYS A 246 -17.37 11.28 -4.40
CA LYS A 246 -16.49 12.44 -4.41
C LYS A 246 -17.34 13.70 -4.21
N VAL A 247 -16.96 14.51 -3.22
CA VAL A 247 -17.69 15.74 -2.89
C VAL A 247 -16.77 16.93 -2.78
N GLN A 248 -17.34 18.10 -3.05
CA GLN A 248 -16.68 19.37 -2.82
C GLN A 248 -17.12 19.95 -1.48
N LYS A 249 -16.18 20.07 -0.53
CA LYS A 249 -16.41 20.66 0.80
C LYS A 249 -15.40 21.77 1.07
N VAL A 250 -15.75 22.71 1.93
CA VAL A 250 -14.79 23.69 2.44
C VAL A 250 -13.82 22.95 3.36
N VAL A 251 -12.53 22.98 2.99
CA VAL A 251 -11.44 22.27 3.68
C VAL A 251 -10.54 23.19 4.47
N SER A 252 -10.57 24.48 4.17
CA SER A 252 -9.89 25.53 4.91
C SER A 252 -10.66 26.83 4.79
N SER A 253 -10.58 27.64 5.84
CA SER A 253 -11.16 28.99 5.90
C SER A 253 -10.15 29.92 6.58
N PHE A 254 -9.81 31.03 5.94
CA PHE A 254 -8.93 32.06 6.51
C PHE A 254 -9.64 33.40 6.53
N THR A 255 -9.69 34.05 7.68
CA THR A 255 -10.25 35.40 7.80
C THR A 255 -9.21 36.44 7.42
N PHE A 256 -9.47 37.22 6.37
CA PHE A 256 -8.55 38.25 5.89
C PHE A 256 -8.99 39.68 6.21
N GLN A 257 -10.29 39.90 6.49
CA GLN A 257 -10.83 41.21 6.85
C GLN A 257 -12.00 41.06 7.82
N LYS A 258 -12.13 42.00 8.75
CA LYS A 258 -13.26 42.08 9.69
C LYS A 258 -13.77 43.51 9.75
N SER A 259 -15.05 43.66 10.07
CA SER A 259 -15.64 44.96 10.36
C SER A 259 -16.69 44.83 11.44
N GLU A 260 -16.65 45.73 12.41
CA GLU A 260 -17.56 45.75 13.57
C GLU A 260 -18.58 46.86 13.37
N SER A 261 -19.78 46.65 13.89
CA SER A 261 -20.85 47.64 13.88
C SER A 261 -20.51 48.86 14.76
N PRO A 262 -21.15 50.03 14.56
CA PRO A 262 -20.80 51.27 15.26
C PRO A 262 -20.74 51.17 16.80
N ASN A 263 -21.66 50.43 17.42
CA ASN A 263 -21.69 50.18 18.86
C ASN A 263 -21.10 48.81 19.25
N LEU A 264 -20.40 48.15 18.33
CA LEU A 264 -19.70 46.89 18.56
C LEU A 264 -20.61 45.72 18.99
N ILE A 265 -21.88 45.75 18.56
CA ILE A 265 -22.86 44.70 18.83
C ILE A 265 -22.69 43.55 17.84
N ASN A 266 -22.53 43.89 16.55
CA ASN A 266 -22.44 42.94 15.46
C ASN A 266 -21.08 43.01 14.77
N ILE A 267 -20.71 41.91 14.11
CA ILE A 267 -19.47 41.80 13.36
C ILE A 267 -19.71 41.07 12.04
N ILE A 268 -18.99 41.49 11.01
CA ILE A 268 -18.82 40.72 9.79
C ILE A 268 -17.36 40.31 9.61
N GLU A 269 -17.16 39.09 9.10
CA GLU A 269 -15.85 38.53 8.79
C GLU A 269 -15.80 38.03 7.35
N PHE A 270 -14.83 38.53 6.61
CA PHE A 270 -14.53 38.08 5.26
C PHE A 270 -13.55 36.93 5.35
N ARG A 271 -14.01 35.76 4.93
CA ARG A 271 -13.23 34.53 4.96
C ARG A 271 -13.02 34.02 3.55
N GLU A 272 -11.78 33.79 3.18
CA GLU A 272 -11.46 32.96 2.03
C GLU A 272 -11.71 31.51 2.40
N THR A 273 -12.50 30.83 1.58
CA THR A 273 -12.77 29.40 1.75
C THR A 273 -12.17 28.64 0.60
N ILE A 274 -11.33 27.66 0.93
CA ILE A 274 -10.75 26.73 -0.03
C ILE A 274 -11.68 25.53 -0.08
N LYS A 275 -12.24 25.27 -1.27
CA LYS A 275 -13.06 24.09 -1.55
C LYS A 275 -12.14 22.92 -1.95
N SER A 276 -12.49 21.69 -1.57
CA SER A 276 -11.77 20.48 -1.99
C SER A 276 -11.81 20.30 -3.51
N LYS A 277 -10.89 19.47 -4.03
CA LYS A 277 -10.76 19.18 -5.46
C LYS A 277 -12.09 18.71 -6.07
N GLY A 278 -12.56 19.39 -7.12
CA GLY A 278 -13.86 19.18 -7.76
C GLY A 278 -13.96 19.88 -9.13
N PRO A 279 -15.13 19.83 -9.81
CA PRO A 279 -15.31 20.38 -11.17
C PRO A 279 -15.06 21.89 -11.28
N SER A 280 -15.10 22.61 -10.16
CA SER A 280 -14.80 24.04 -10.09
C SER A 280 -13.93 24.32 -8.85
N PRO A 281 -12.61 24.14 -8.90
CA PRO A 281 -11.74 24.51 -7.80
C PRO A 281 -11.60 26.05 -7.80
N SER A 282 -12.44 26.74 -7.05
CA SER A 282 -12.31 28.17 -6.83
C SER A 282 -12.18 28.44 -5.34
N SER A 283 -11.23 29.28 -4.95
CA SER A 283 -11.36 30.00 -3.69
C SER A 283 -12.60 30.89 -3.79
N THR A 284 -13.45 30.82 -2.78
CA THR A 284 -14.65 31.68 -2.70
C THR A 284 -14.57 32.52 -1.45
N VAL A 285 -14.90 33.80 -1.59
CA VAL A 285 -15.00 34.69 -0.43
C VAL A 285 -16.39 34.52 0.17
N ARG A 286 -16.45 34.34 1.49
CA ARG A 286 -17.70 34.31 2.25
C ARG A 286 -17.67 35.41 3.29
N ILE A 287 -18.77 36.15 3.36
CA ILE A 287 -19.00 37.19 4.36
C ILE A 287 -19.84 36.55 5.46
N TYR A 288 -19.19 36.16 6.55
CA TYR A 288 -19.84 35.67 7.76
C TYR A 288 -20.33 36.83 8.61
N TYR A 289 -21.48 36.69 9.25
CA TYR A 289 -22.09 37.78 10.02
C TYR A 289 -22.84 37.26 11.25
N GLY A 290 -22.85 38.05 12.32
CA GLY A 290 -23.56 37.74 13.56
C GLY A 290 -23.14 38.64 14.73
N GLU A 291 -23.58 38.27 15.93
CA GLU A 291 -23.26 39.00 17.16
C GLU A 291 -21.77 38.88 17.49
N ARG A 292 -21.19 39.96 17.98
CA ARG A 292 -19.80 40.02 18.38
C ARG A 292 -19.51 39.01 19.50
N GLY A 293 -18.50 38.18 19.30
CA GLY A 293 -18.11 37.13 20.25
C GLY A 293 -18.88 35.81 20.10
N SER A 294 -19.89 35.75 19.22
CA SER A 294 -20.59 34.51 18.88
C SER A 294 -19.84 33.70 17.80
N ILE A 295 -20.24 32.44 17.65
CA ILE A 295 -19.82 31.62 16.50
C ILE A 295 -20.63 32.06 15.28
N LEU A 296 -19.95 32.64 14.29
CA LEU A 296 -20.60 33.10 13.06
C LEU A 296 -20.92 31.93 12.13
N GLU A 297 -22.20 31.52 12.10
CA GLU A 297 -22.68 30.43 11.24
C GLU A 297 -23.33 30.92 9.94
N LYS A 298 -23.95 32.11 9.97
CA LYS A 298 -24.62 32.71 8.82
C LYS A 298 -23.59 33.38 7.89
N TYR A 299 -23.77 33.22 6.58
CA TYR A 299 -22.88 33.85 5.60
C TYR A 299 -23.56 34.17 4.26
N LYS A 300 -22.93 35.07 3.49
CA LYS A 300 -23.20 35.31 2.06
C LYS A 300 -21.96 34.92 1.25
N GLU A 301 -22.13 34.19 0.15
CA GLU A 301 -21.02 33.80 -0.73
C GLU A 301 -20.87 34.81 -1.87
N VAL A 302 -19.63 35.22 -2.14
CA VAL A 302 -19.26 36.17 -3.19
C VAL A 302 -18.38 35.45 -4.19
N THR A 303 -18.76 35.54 -5.47
CA THR A 303 -17.96 35.02 -6.59
C THR A 303 -17.28 36.19 -7.28
N LEU A 304 -15.96 36.13 -7.37
CA LEU A 304 -15.13 37.13 -8.05
C LEU A 304 -14.52 36.48 -9.30
N LYS A 305 -14.32 37.29 -10.35
CA LYS A 305 -13.69 36.82 -11.60
C LYS A 305 -12.17 36.67 -11.47
N GLU A 306 -11.55 37.52 -10.66
CA GLU A 306 -10.10 37.57 -10.47
C GLU A 306 -9.70 37.30 -9.01
N MET A 307 -8.39 37.30 -8.75
CA MET A 307 -7.87 37.24 -7.37
C MET A 307 -8.36 38.45 -6.59
N TYR A 308 -8.87 38.19 -5.39
CA TYR A 308 -9.41 39.22 -4.51
C TYR A 308 -8.30 39.86 -3.67
N THR A 309 -8.52 41.11 -3.31
CA THR A 309 -7.75 41.91 -2.36
C THR A 309 -8.72 42.53 -1.34
N THR A 310 -8.19 43.05 -0.24
CA THR A 310 -8.99 43.76 0.76
C THR A 310 -9.66 45.02 0.21
N GLU A 311 -9.15 45.57 -0.90
CA GLU A 311 -9.68 46.77 -1.54
C GLU A 311 -10.92 46.48 -2.39
N ASN A 312 -11.18 45.22 -2.72
CA ASN A 312 -12.39 44.84 -3.46
C ASN A 312 -13.68 44.98 -2.64
N PHE A 313 -13.60 45.24 -1.33
CA PHE A 313 -14.76 45.27 -0.44
C PHE A 313 -14.86 46.61 0.27
N ASN A 314 -15.85 47.42 -0.12
CA ASN A 314 -16.19 48.62 0.60
C ASN A 314 -17.33 48.33 1.59
N ILE A 315 -17.10 48.60 2.87
CA ILE A 315 -17.98 48.21 3.96
C ILE A 315 -18.60 49.46 4.59
N ASN A 316 -19.91 49.59 4.50
CA ASN A 316 -20.66 50.73 4.99
C ASN A 316 -21.76 50.27 5.96
N TRP A 317 -21.54 50.46 7.26
CA TRP A 317 -22.56 50.23 8.28
C TRP A 317 -23.59 51.37 8.27
N ARG A 318 -24.88 51.04 8.15
CA ARG A 318 -25.97 52.01 8.26
C ARG A 318 -26.40 52.22 9.71
N ASN A 319 -26.39 51.15 10.49
CA ASN A 319 -26.66 51.09 11.93
C ASN A 319 -26.04 49.79 12.48
N ASP A 320 -26.36 49.38 13.72
CA ASP A 320 -25.81 48.13 14.28
C ASP A 320 -26.35 46.85 13.66
N GLU A 321 -27.51 46.90 13.02
CA GLU A 321 -28.24 45.74 12.50
C GLU A 321 -28.11 45.61 10.98
N GLN A 322 -27.62 46.63 10.28
CA GLN A 322 -27.57 46.66 8.83
C GLN A 322 -26.22 47.14 8.30
N VAL A 323 -25.60 46.31 7.47
CA VAL A 323 -24.37 46.62 6.75
C VAL A 323 -24.56 46.43 5.25
N GLN A 324 -24.04 47.39 4.49
CA GLN A 324 -23.93 47.33 3.04
C GLN A 324 -22.49 47.06 2.67
N VAL A 325 -22.27 46.02 1.87
CA VAL A 325 -20.96 45.67 1.32
C VAL A 325 -21.01 45.82 -0.20
N ASP A 326 -20.24 46.77 -0.72
CA ASP A 326 -20.07 46.95 -2.15
C ASP A 326 -18.82 46.18 -2.60
N VAL A 327 -19.01 45.31 -3.58
CA VAL A 327 -17.97 44.47 -4.19
C VAL A 327 -17.49 45.17 -5.45
N LEU A 328 -16.19 45.43 -5.52
CA LEU A 328 -15.51 46.17 -6.59
C LEU A 328 -14.67 45.21 -7.42
N GLU A 329 -14.83 45.19 -8.74
CA GLU A 329 -13.88 44.59 -9.70
C GLU A 329 -13.40 45.68 -10.67
N GLU A 330 -12.10 45.79 -10.93
CA GLU A 330 -11.52 46.83 -11.80
C GLU A 330 -11.97 48.26 -11.44
N ASN A 331 -12.14 48.55 -10.14
CA ASN A 331 -12.67 49.81 -9.59
C ASN A 331 -14.15 50.13 -9.93
N VAL A 332 -14.90 49.15 -10.40
CA VAL A 332 -16.35 49.27 -10.66
C VAL A 332 -17.12 48.42 -9.67
N VAL A 333 -18.19 48.96 -9.09
CA VAL A 333 -19.08 48.18 -8.21
C VAL A 333 -19.81 47.15 -9.07
N THR A 334 -19.52 45.87 -8.85
CA THR A 334 -20.11 44.75 -9.58
C THR A 334 -21.26 44.10 -8.82
N ALA A 335 -21.25 44.19 -7.49
CA ALA A 335 -22.35 43.73 -6.65
C ALA A 335 -22.47 44.57 -5.38
N THR A 336 -23.70 44.76 -4.91
CA THR A 336 -23.98 45.34 -3.59
C THR A 336 -24.74 44.32 -2.77
N ILE A 337 -24.22 44.00 -1.59
CA ILE A 337 -24.77 43.01 -0.68
C ILE A 337 -25.23 43.75 0.58
N VAL A 338 -26.54 43.71 0.83
CA VAL A 338 -27.11 44.21 2.09
C VAL A 338 -27.31 43.02 3.02
N ILE A 339 -26.81 43.15 4.25
CA ILE A 339 -26.92 42.15 5.30
C ILE A 339 -27.65 42.78 6.48
N ASP A 340 -28.79 42.19 6.81
CA ASP A 340 -29.54 42.47 8.03
C ASP A 340 -29.18 41.38 9.07
N LEU A 341 -28.72 41.78 10.25
CA LEU A 341 -28.11 40.94 11.30
C LEU A 341 -29.10 40.50 12.38
#